data_AF-A0A4Q6AKC8-F1
#
_entry.id   AF-A0A4Q6AKC8-F1
#
_cell.length_a   1.000
_cell.length_b   1.000
_cell.length_c   1.000
_cell.angle_alpha   90.00
_cell.angle_beta   90.00
_cell.angle_gamma   90.00
#
_symmetry.space_group_name_H-M   'P 1'
#
loop_
_entity.id
_entity.type
_entity.pdbx_description
1 polymer ?
#
loop_
_entity_poly.entity_id
_entity_poly.type
_entity_poly.pdbx_seq_one_letter_code
_entity_poly.pdbx_strand_id
1 'polypeptide(L)'
;MKQLIITILFAAFTTALFAQTTAEQQANALALEAKNLLLDRKDAESLAATEKALALDPQNIDALILKTTALSNLKRFDEAITTITSLIKRYPEEGMLYGLRAFVYRQMGKKELADADAWA
;
A
#
# COMPACT_ATOMS: atom_id res chain seq x y z
N MET A 1 -26.29 33.98 -15.37
CA MET A 1 -26.40 32.77 -14.52
C MET A 1 -25.50 31.61 -14.99
N LYS A 2 -25.51 31.19 -16.28
CA LYS A 2 -24.66 30.08 -16.76
C LYS A 2 -23.13 30.29 -16.58
N GLN A 3 -22.60 31.47 -16.89
CA GLN A 3 -21.16 31.80 -16.72
C GLN A 3 -20.68 31.65 -15.26
N LEU A 4 -21.48 32.11 -14.29
CA LEU A 4 -21.14 32.05 -12.87
C LEU A 4 -21.03 30.59 -12.35
N ILE A 5 -21.90 29.70 -12.85
CA ILE A 5 -21.90 28.28 -12.46
C ILE A 5 -20.64 27.57 -12.99
N ILE A 6 -20.21 27.88 -14.22
CA ILE A 6 -19.01 27.27 -14.82
C ILE A 6 -17.76 27.64 -14.03
N THR A 7 -17.61 28.91 -13.62
CA THR A 7 -16.45 29.37 -12.85
C THR A 7 -16.36 28.71 -11.47
N ILE A 8 -17.50 28.55 -10.77
CA ILE A 8 -17.55 27.89 -9.46
C ILE A 8 -17.17 26.41 -9.58
N LEU A 9 -17.70 25.71 -10.59
CA LEU A 9 -17.37 24.29 -10.82
C LEU A 9 -15.89 24.11 -11.17
N PHE A 10 -15.32 24.99 -12.00
CA PHE A 10 -13.90 24.94 -12.34
C PHE A 10 -13.00 25.19 -11.12
N ALA A 11 -13.32 26.19 -10.30
CA ALA A 11 -12.56 26.48 -9.06
C ALA A 11 -12.67 25.34 -8.02
N ALA A 12 -13.85 24.72 -7.88
CA ALA A 12 -14.03 23.56 -7.02
C ALA A 12 -13.23 22.35 -7.53
N PHE A 13 -13.16 22.16 -8.85
CA PHE A 13 -12.37 21.09 -9.45
C PHE A 13 -10.86 21.29 -9.25
N THR A 14 -10.33 22.50 -9.46
CA THR A 14 -8.90 22.76 -9.27
C THR A 14 -8.46 22.67 -7.82
N THR A 15 -9.30 23.11 -6.87
CA THR A 15 -9.02 22.96 -5.43
C THR A 15 -9.08 21.51 -4.98
N ALA A 16 -10.05 20.72 -5.45
CA ALA A 16 -10.11 19.29 -5.19
C ALA A 16 -8.90 18.56 -5.77
N LEU A 17 -8.50 18.90 -7.00
CA LEU A 17 -7.32 18.32 -7.65
C LEU A 17 -6.04 18.66 -6.89
N PHE A 18 -5.88 19.92 -6.46
CA PHE A 18 -4.74 20.34 -5.65
C PHE A 18 -4.69 19.59 -4.30
N ALA A 19 -5.82 19.49 -3.60
CA ALA A 19 -5.91 18.75 -2.35
C ALA A 19 -5.58 17.26 -2.52
N GLN A 20 -6.04 16.66 -3.62
CA GLN A 20 -5.73 15.27 -3.96
C GLN A 20 -4.22 15.08 -4.19
N THR A 21 -3.59 15.94 -4.99
CA THR A 21 -2.14 15.90 -5.23
C THR A 21 -1.35 16.05 -3.94
N THR A 22 -1.78 16.93 -3.02
CA THR A 22 -1.10 17.08 -1.72
C THR A 22 -1.24 15.85 -0.83
N ALA A 23 -2.40 15.19 -0.84
CA ALA A 23 -2.62 13.97 -0.06
C ALA A 23 -1.76 12.81 -0.59
N GLU A 24 -1.68 12.66 -1.91
CA GLU A 24 -0.81 11.67 -2.57
C GLU A 24 0.67 11.90 -2.22
N GLN A 25 1.16 13.14 -2.31
CA GLN A 25 2.53 13.49 -1.95
C GLN A 25 2.85 13.18 -0.49
N GLN A 26 1.91 13.48 0.42
CA GLN A 26 2.07 13.17 1.84
C GLN A 26 2.05 11.66 2.12
N ALA A 27 1.17 10.91 1.44
CA ALA A 27 1.14 9.45 1.53
C ALA A 27 2.47 8.84 1.06
N ASN A 28 3.02 9.32 -0.06
CA ASN A 28 4.31 8.88 -0.58
C ASN A 28 5.47 9.21 0.36
N ALA A 29 5.44 10.38 1.01
CA ALA A 29 6.44 10.73 2.01
C ALA A 29 6.40 9.79 3.23
N LEU A 30 5.20 9.46 3.72
CA LEU A 30 5.00 8.50 4.81
C LEU A 30 5.40 7.07 4.40
N ALA A 31 5.17 6.68 3.14
CA ALA A 31 5.65 5.41 2.61
C ALA A 31 7.19 5.36 2.58
N LEU A 32 7.85 6.46 2.22
CA LEU A 32 9.31 6.56 2.27
C LEU A 32 9.84 6.45 3.71
N GLU A 33 9.17 7.11 4.67
CA GLU A 33 9.47 6.97 6.09
C GLU A 33 9.32 5.51 6.54
N ALA A 34 8.20 4.87 6.22
CA ALA A 34 7.94 3.47 6.55
C ALA A 34 9.02 2.53 5.99
N LYS A 35 9.49 2.80 4.77
CA LYS A 35 10.59 2.05 4.15
C LYS A 35 11.89 2.19 4.94
N ASN A 36 12.25 3.40 5.36
CA ASN A 36 13.44 3.62 6.18
C ASN A 36 13.33 2.91 7.53
N LEU A 37 12.14 2.93 8.15
CA LEU A 37 11.88 2.21 9.41
C LEU A 37 12.05 0.69 9.26
N LEU A 38 11.68 0.08 8.12
CA LEU A 38 11.96 -1.33 7.85
C LEU A 38 13.46 -1.61 7.75
N LEU A 39 14.22 -0.73 7.09
CA LEU A 39 15.68 -0.87 7.00
C LEU A 39 16.33 -0.83 8.39
N ASP A 40 15.80 0.01 9.28
CA ASP A 40 16.19 0.13 10.68
C ASP A 40 15.64 -1.01 11.58
N ARG A 41 14.88 -1.96 11.02
CA ARG A 41 14.23 -3.08 11.74
C ARG A 41 13.21 -2.63 12.79
N LYS A 42 12.63 -1.45 12.59
CA LYS A 42 11.55 -0.86 13.39
C LYS A 42 10.20 -1.21 12.78
N ASP A 43 9.87 -2.50 12.79
CA ASP A 43 8.72 -3.02 12.05
C ASP A 43 7.37 -2.50 12.55
N ALA A 44 7.23 -2.24 13.85
CA ALA A 44 5.99 -1.71 14.44
C ALA A 44 5.76 -0.24 14.04
N GLU A 45 6.81 0.58 14.07
CA GLU A 45 6.77 1.97 13.65
C GLU A 45 6.56 2.08 12.14
N SER A 46 7.21 1.20 11.36
CA SER A 46 6.97 1.10 9.92
C SER A 46 5.50 0.81 9.64
N LEU A 47 4.91 -0.17 10.32
CA LEU A 47 3.49 -0.48 10.17
C LEU A 47 2.61 0.73 10.46
N ALA A 48 2.86 1.46 11.55
CA ALA A 48 2.11 2.66 11.87
C ALA A 48 2.25 3.77 10.81
N ALA A 49 3.45 3.94 10.23
CA ALA A 49 3.68 4.89 9.13
C ALA A 49 2.92 4.47 7.86
N THR A 50 2.89 3.16 7.52
CA THR A 50 2.09 2.67 6.39
C THR A 50 0.59 2.87 6.60
N GLU A 51 0.08 2.70 7.82
CA GLU A 51 -1.33 2.94 8.11
C GLU A 51 -1.70 4.42 7.94
N LYS A 52 -0.82 5.33 8.34
CA LYS A 52 -1.01 6.77 8.07
C LYS A 52 -0.99 7.09 6.58
N ALA A 53 -0.05 6.51 5.82
CA ALA A 53 0.01 6.68 4.37
C ALA A 53 -1.30 6.22 3.71
N LEU A 54 -1.80 5.06 4.12
CA LEU A 54 -3.04 4.48 3.59
C LEU A 54 -4.31 5.20 4.05
N ALA A 55 -4.26 5.95 5.14
CA ALA A 55 -5.37 6.83 5.54
C ALA A 55 -5.50 8.05 4.60
N LEU A 56 -4.38 8.50 4.01
CA LEU A 56 -4.35 9.61 3.05
C LEU A 56 -4.62 9.12 1.62
N ASP A 57 -3.98 8.02 1.23
CA ASP A 57 -4.20 7.35 -0.04
C ASP A 57 -4.37 5.83 0.18
N PRO A 58 -5.62 5.35 0.29
CA PRO A 58 -5.91 3.94 0.50
C PRO A 58 -5.43 3.01 -0.63
N GLN A 59 -5.04 3.56 -1.78
CA GLN A 59 -4.60 2.79 -2.94
C GLN A 59 -3.09 2.91 -3.19
N ASN A 60 -2.36 3.51 -2.24
CA ASN A 60 -0.92 3.64 -2.34
C ASN A 60 -0.25 2.26 -2.34
N ILE A 61 0.22 1.84 -3.51
CA ILE A 61 0.77 0.49 -3.73
C ILE A 61 2.03 0.28 -2.88
N ASP A 62 2.90 1.29 -2.81
CA ASP A 62 4.14 1.22 -2.03
C ASP A 62 3.82 1.03 -0.54
N ALA A 63 2.87 1.79 0.01
CA ALA A 63 2.46 1.63 1.40
C ALA A 63 1.82 0.25 1.68
N LEU A 64 1.05 -0.33 0.74
CA LEU A 64 0.49 -1.69 0.89
C LEU A 64 1.57 -2.79 0.87
N ILE A 65 2.59 -2.64 0.02
CA ILE A 65 3.76 -3.55 -0.04
C ILE A 65 4.57 -3.46 1.26
N LEU A 66 4.85 -2.24 1.72
CA LEU A 66 5.57 -1.99 2.98
C LEU A 66 4.78 -2.52 4.17
N LYS A 67 3.46 -2.34 4.20
CA LYS A 67 2.56 -2.86 5.24
C LYS A 67 2.65 -4.39 5.30
N THR A 68 2.57 -5.05 4.15
CA THR A 68 2.69 -6.52 4.05
C THR A 68 4.03 -6.99 4.62
N THR A 69 5.12 -6.29 4.30
CA THR A 69 6.47 -6.60 4.79
C THR A 69 6.57 -6.42 6.31
N ALA A 70 6.11 -5.28 6.84
CA ALA A 70 6.10 -4.99 8.27
C ALA A 70 5.28 -6.03 9.06
N LEU A 71 4.07 -6.36 8.59
CA LEU A 71 3.22 -7.38 9.20
C LEU A 71 3.90 -8.76 9.21
N SER A 72 4.60 -9.11 8.12
CA SER A 72 5.31 -10.38 8.03
C SER A 72 6.47 -10.45 9.03
N ASN A 73 7.26 -9.39 9.16
CA ASN A 73 8.34 -9.31 10.15
C ASN A 73 7.81 -9.40 11.59
N LEU A 74 6.64 -8.81 11.85
CA LEU A 74 5.91 -8.89 13.12
C LEU A 74 5.18 -10.24 13.33
N LYS A 75 5.31 -11.19 12.41
CA LYS A 75 4.62 -12.50 12.41
C LYS A 75 3.09 -12.41 12.40
N ARG A 76 2.53 -11.28 11.98
CA ARG A 76 1.09 -11.04 11.76
C ARG A 76 0.68 -11.52 10.37
N PHE A 77 0.91 -12.81 10.11
CA PHE A 77 0.88 -13.36 8.76
C PHE A 77 -0.51 -13.31 8.11
N ASP A 78 -1.58 -13.56 8.85
CA ASP A 78 -2.94 -13.56 8.27
C ASP A 78 -3.35 -12.18 7.74
N GLU A 79 -2.95 -11.12 8.43
CA GLU A 79 -3.15 -9.74 7.98
C GLU A 79 -2.28 -9.39 6.78
N ALA A 80 -1.03 -9.88 6.75
CA ALA A 80 -0.14 -9.72 5.60
C ALA A 80 -0.73 -10.40 4.36
N ILE A 81 -1.18 -11.66 4.48
CA ILE A 81 -1.83 -12.41 3.39
C ILE A 81 -3.10 -11.71 2.92
N THR A 82 -3.93 -11.22 3.83
CA THR A 82 -5.15 -10.48 3.47
C THR A 82 -4.81 -9.21 2.69
N THR A 83 -3.82 -8.46 3.16
CA THR A 83 -3.36 -7.21 2.51
C THR A 83 -2.85 -7.49 1.10
N ILE A 84 -1.88 -8.39 0.94
CA ILE A 84 -1.28 -8.68 -0.37
C ILE A 84 -2.26 -9.37 -1.33
N THR A 85 -3.17 -10.20 -0.84
CA THR A 85 -4.21 -10.83 -1.68
C THR A 85 -5.20 -9.81 -2.21
N SER A 86 -5.56 -8.79 -1.42
CA SER A 86 -6.38 -7.68 -1.91
C SER A 86 -5.68 -6.88 -3.00
N LEU A 87 -4.36 -6.68 -2.87
CA LEU A 87 -3.55 -5.96 -3.84
C LEU A 87 -3.40 -6.75 -5.15
N ILE A 88 -3.15 -8.06 -5.08
CA ILE A 88 -3.09 -8.97 -6.25
C ILE A 88 -4.40 -8.94 -7.03
N LYS A 89 -5.56 -8.95 -6.35
CA LYS A 89 -6.86 -8.87 -7.05
C LYS A 89 -7.01 -7.60 -7.88
N ARG A 90 -6.37 -6.50 -7.48
CA ARG A 90 -6.40 -5.22 -8.18
C ARG A 90 -5.35 -5.13 -9.28
N TYR A 91 -4.19 -5.74 -9.06
CA TYR A 91 -3.06 -5.74 -9.99
C TYR A 91 -2.62 -7.19 -10.29
N PRO A 92 -3.45 -7.97 -10.99
CA PRO A 92 -3.21 -9.40 -11.18
C PRO A 92 -1.99 -9.70 -12.07
N GLU A 93 -1.56 -8.73 -12.88
CA GLU A 93 -0.41 -8.85 -13.79
C GLU A 93 0.93 -8.48 -13.11
N GLU A 94 0.90 -7.97 -11.86
CA GLU A 94 2.11 -7.56 -11.15
C GLU A 94 2.76 -8.77 -10.45
N GLY A 95 3.66 -9.45 -11.17
CA GLY A 95 4.34 -10.66 -10.70
C GLY A 95 5.07 -10.49 -9.36
N MET A 96 5.56 -9.28 -9.04
CA MET A 96 6.21 -9.00 -7.75
C MET A 96 5.31 -9.32 -6.56
N LEU A 97 4.00 -9.11 -6.69
CA LEU A 97 3.06 -9.30 -5.59
C LEU A 97 2.90 -10.77 -5.20
N TYR A 98 2.93 -11.67 -6.18
CA TYR A 98 2.92 -13.11 -5.94
C TYR A 98 4.21 -13.56 -5.27
N GLY A 99 5.36 -13.02 -5.69
CA GLY A 99 6.64 -13.23 -5.01
C GLY A 99 6.61 -12.80 -3.53
N LEU A 100 6.00 -11.65 -3.25
CA LEU A 100 5.84 -11.16 -1.87
C LEU A 100 4.90 -12.06 -1.06
N ARG A 101 3.76 -12.49 -1.62
CA ARG A 101 2.83 -13.41 -0.94
C ARG A 101 3.46 -14.78 -0.71
N ALA A 102 4.20 -15.32 -1.68
CA ALA A 102 4.99 -16.54 -1.55
C ALA A 102 6.01 -16.43 -0.41
N PHE A 103 6.68 -15.28 -0.27
CA PHE A 103 7.60 -15.02 0.84
C PHE A 103 6.88 -15.10 2.19
N VAL A 104 5.69 -14.50 2.32
CA VAL A 104 4.87 -14.62 3.54
C VAL A 104 4.51 -16.09 3.81
N TYR A 105 4.06 -16.83 2.80
CA TYR A 105 3.73 -18.26 2.95
C TYR A 105 4.93 -19.11 3.40
N ARG A 106 6.14 -18.84 2.89
CA ARG A 106 7.36 -19.52 3.35
C ARG A 106 7.64 -19.25 4.83
N GLN A 107 7.45 -18.02 5.30
CA GLN A 107 7.60 -17.68 6.73
C GLN A 107 6.55 -18.35 7.61
N MET A 108 5.36 -18.62 7.08
CA MET A 108 4.33 -19.42 7.76
C MET A 108 4.59 -20.94 7.74
N GLY A 109 5.58 -21.41 6.96
CA GLY A 109 5.81 -22.84 6.71
C GLY A 109 4.84 -23.48 5.70
N LYS A 110 4.03 -22.69 4.99
CA LYS A 110 3.06 -23.17 3.99
C LYS A 110 3.71 -23.27 2.61
N LYS A 111 4.62 -24.24 2.45
CA LYS A 111 5.49 -24.35 1.27
C LYS A 111 4.71 -24.55 -0.03
N GLU A 112 3.64 -25.34 0.00
CA GLU A 112 2.82 -25.66 -1.18
C GLU A 112 2.16 -24.41 -1.76
N LEU A 113 1.68 -23.52 -0.91
CA LEU A 113 1.09 -22.24 -1.33
C LEU A 113 2.16 -21.29 -1.89
N ALA A 114 3.36 -21.29 -1.31
CA ALA A 114 4.47 -20.48 -1.81
C ALA A 114 4.96 -20.92 -3.20
N ASP A 115 4.98 -22.23 -3.45
CA ASP A 115 5.40 -22.79 -4.74
C ASP A 115 4.32 -22.58 -5.81
N ALA A 116 3.03 -22.59 -5.42
CA ALA A 116 1.93 -22.20 -6.32
C ALA A 116 2.03 -20.73 -6.78
N ASP A 117 2.35 -19.81 -5.87
CA ASP A 117 2.55 -18.39 -6.19
C ASP A 117 3.81 -18.14 -7.04
N ALA A 118 4.79 -19.05 -7.02
CA ALA A 118 6.01 -18.89 -7.81
C ALA A 118 5.81 -19.11 -9.32
N TRP A 119 4.67 -19.69 -9.71
CA TRP A 119 4.32 -20.04 -11.10
C TRP A 119 3.17 -19.17 -11.65
N ALA A 120 2.72 -18.19 -10.86
CA ALA A 120 1.72 -17.19 -11.22
C ALA A 120 2.38 -15.98 -11.89
#